data_AF-A0A975F9Z1-F1
#
_entry.id   AF-A0A975F9Z1-F1
#
_cell.length_a   1.000
_cell.length_b   1.000
_cell.length_c   1.000
_cell.angle_alpha   90.00
_cell.angle_beta   90.00
_cell.angle_gamma   90.00
#
_symmetry.space_group_name_H-M   'P 1'
#
loop_
_entity.id
_entity.type
_entity.pdbx_description
1 polymer ?
#
loop_
_entity_poly.entity_id
_entity_poly.type
_entity_poly.pdbx_seq_one_letter_code
_entity_poly.pdbx_strand_id
1 'polypeptide(L)'
;MQVVNIRQLKANPSVALREAKNGLVMVTNRDKPDSLLVSMEQLSGIPNLAQVQLVLGVALFRDKLLSISAAAKVAGKSLSEMLSIVSAMGIPVVDYSTQEAETEALMIEKLVQEHQEKSKLEAA
;
A
#
# COMPACT_ATOMS: atom_id res chain seq x y z
N MET A 1 13.22 12.48 -23.73
CA MET A 1 11.77 12.51 -23.52
C MET A 1 11.11 11.94 -24.77
N GLN A 2 10.19 10.99 -24.61
CA GLN A 2 9.47 10.32 -25.71
C GLN A 2 8.00 10.73 -25.71
N VAL A 3 7.30 10.56 -26.84
CA VAL A 3 5.86 10.84 -26.97
C VAL A 3 5.15 9.60 -27.48
N VAL A 4 4.09 9.21 -26.78
CA VAL A 4 3.25 8.06 -27.14
C VAL A 4 1.79 8.52 -27.20
N ASN A 5 1.07 8.14 -28.25
CA ASN A 5 -0.37 8.40 -28.32
C ASN A 5 -1.14 7.41 -27.43
N ILE A 6 -2.25 7.83 -26.82
CA ILE A 6 -3.08 6.99 -25.96
C ILE A 6 -3.56 5.70 -26.65
N ARG A 7 -3.74 5.71 -27.97
CA ARG A 7 -4.06 4.49 -28.73
C ARG A 7 -2.88 3.50 -28.74
N GLN A 8 -1.66 3.99 -28.89
CA GLN A 8 -0.45 3.17 -28.86
C GLN A 8 -0.17 2.64 -27.45
N LEU A 9 -0.39 3.46 -26.41
CA LEU A 9 -0.26 3.01 -25.02
C LEU A 9 -1.20 1.84 -24.71
N LYS A 10 -2.46 1.92 -25.16
CA LYS A 10 -3.43 0.82 -24.99
C LYS A 10 -3.06 -0.44 -25.76
N ALA A 11 -2.53 -0.30 -26.97
CA ALA A 11 -2.15 -1.43 -27.80
C ALA A 11 -0.86 -2.12 -27.33
N ASN A 12 0.13 -1.34 -26.86
CA ASN A 12 1.47 -1.81 -26.53
C ASN A 12 2.00 -1.18 -25.22
N PRO A 13 1.36 -1.43 -24.06
CA PRO A 13 1.74 -0.79 -22.79
C PRO A 13 3.17 -1.11 -22.37
N SER A 14 3.63 -2.33 -22.60
CA SER A 14 5.00 -2.75 -22.26
C SER A 14 6.08 -1.97 -23.00
N VAL A 15 5.81 -1.51 -24.23
CA VAL A 15 6.74 -0.66 -24.98
C VAL A 15 6.85 0.70 -24.30
N ALA A 16 5.72 1.35 -24.01
CA ALA A 16 5.71 2.65 -23.33
C ALA A 16 6.38 2.58 -21.95
N LEU A 17 6.15 1.51 -21.19
CA LEU A 17 6.80 1.29 -19.89
C LEU A 17 8.31 1.08 -20.00
N ARG A 18 8.78 0.38 -21.04
CA ARG A 18 10.22 0.22 -21.30
C ARG A 18 10.86 1.55 -21.68
N GLU A 19 10.22 2.34 -22.54
CA GLU A 19 10.69 3.69 -22.87
C GLU A 19 10.75 4.58 -21.61
N ALA A 20 9.78 4.44 -20.71
CA ALA A 20 9.74 5.18 -19.44
C ALA A 20 10.90 4.85 -18.49
N LYS A 21 11.59 3.72 -18.66
CA LYS A 21 12.83 3.41 -17.92
C LYS A 21 14.03 4.23 -18.40
N ASN A 22 14.01 4.69 -19.66
CA ASN A 22 15.09 5.44 -20.28
C ASN A 22 14.85 6.96 -20.31
N GLY A 23 13.61 7.41 -20.11
CA GLY A 23 13.29 8.82 -19.89
C GLY A 23 11.80 9.06 -19.69
N LEU A 24 11.41 10.31 -19.42
CA LEU A 24 10.00 10.70 -19.37
C LEU A 24 9.28 10.35 -20.68
N VAL A 25 8.09 9.78 -20.57
CA VAL A 25 7.20 9.50 -21.71
C VAL A 25 5.95 10.36 -21.56
N MET A 26 5.73 11.28 -22.49
CA MET A 26 4.50 12.06 -22.60
C MET A 26 3.44 11.24 -23.33
N VAL A 27 2.34 10.97 -22.64
CA VAL A 27 1.14 10.39 -23.23
C VAL A 27 0.30 11.53 -23.79
N THR A 28 -0.09 11.40 -25.05
CA THR A 28 -0.95 12.36 -25.74
C THR A 28 -2.31 11.74 -26.05
N ASN A 29 -3.36 12.54 -25.94
CA ASN A 29 -4.68 12.21 -26.46
C ASN A 29 -4.96 13.08 -27.68
N ARG A 30 -4.98 12.46 -28.87
CA ARG A 30 -4.86 13.17 -30.15
C ARG A 30 -3.55 13.97 -30.15
N ASP A 31 -3.63 15.29 -30.34
CA ASP A 31 -2.46 16.17 -30.43
C ASP A 31 -2.23 16.99 -29.15
N LYS A 32 -2.86 16.60 -28.04
CA LYS A 32 -2.74 17.29 -26.75
C LYS A 32 -2.02 16.44 -25.71
N PRO A 33 -1.10 17.02 -24.92
CA PRO A 33 -0.55 16.36 -23.72
C PRO A 33 -1.67 15.98 -22.78
N ASP A 34 -1.66 14.74 -22.30
CA ASP A 34 -2.66 14.19 -21.39
C ASP A 34 -2.03 13.81 -20.06
N SER A 35 -0.94 13.03 -20.11
CA SER A 35 -0.28 12.50 -18.91
C SER A 35 1.22 12.27 -19.14
N LEU A 36 1.97 12.07 -18.04
CA LEU A 36 3.38 11.69 -18.06
C LEU A 36 3.53 10.31 -17.40
N LEU A 37 4.23 9.41 -18.07
CA LEU A 37 4.72 8.17 -17.48
C LEU A 37 6.17 8.36 -17.07
N VAL A 38 6.44 8.07 -15.80
CA VAL A 38 7.77 8.12 -15.21
C VAL A 38 8.03 6.80 -14.53
N SER A 39 9.14 6.14 -14.87
CA SER A 39 9.54 4.93 -14.16
C SER A 39 10.01 5.28 -12.75
N MET A 40 9.57 4.51 -11.76
CA MET A 40 10.04 4.64 -10.37
C MET A 40 11.56 4.46 -10.25
N GLU A 41 12.18 3.67 -11.14
CA GLU A 41 13.64 3.48 -11.21
C GLU A 41 14.37 4.81 -11.51
N GLN A 42 13.75 5.68 -12.30
CA GLN A 42 14.30 7.01 -12.63
C GLN A 42 14.17 8.02 -11.50
N LEU A 43 13.31 7.77 -10.52
CA LEU A 43 13.11 8.66 -9.37
C LEU A 43 14.20 8.49 -8.30
N SER A 44 15.15 7.57 -8.49
CA SER A 44 16.24 7.26 -7.55
C SER A 44 17.12 8.47 -7.17
N GLY A 45 17.18 9.50 -8.02
CA GLY A 45 17.87 10.76 -7.73
C GLY A 45 17.05 11.80 -6.96
N ILE A 46 15.78 11.53 -6.66
CA ILE A 46 14.92 12.46 -5.91
C ILE A 46 15.23 12.33 -4.41
N PRO A 47 15.49 13.44 -3.70
CA PRO A 47 15.61 13.43 -2.25
C PRO A 47 14.38 12.79 -1.60
N ASN A 48 14.60 11.92 -0.62
CA ASN A 48 13.54 11.26 0.14
C ASN A 48 12.60 10.35 -0.69
N LEU A 49 13.07 9.75 -1.79
CA LEU A 49 12.28 8.76 -2.55
C LEU A 49 11.67 7.66 -1.67
N ALA A 50 12.42 7.15 -0.69
CA ALA A 50 11.94 6.14 0.25
C ALA A 50 10.70 6.63 1.05
N GLN A 51 10.65 7.92 1.38
CA GLN A 51 9.50 8.51 2.06
C GLN A 51 8.31 8.65 1.12
N VAL A 52 8.54 9.01 -0.15
CA VAL A 52 7.49 9.03 -1.19
C VAL A 52 6.90 7.63 -1.39
N GLN A 53 7.74 6.60 -1.48
CA GLN A 53 7.34 5.21 -1.59
C GLN A 53 6.51 4.75 -0.39
N LEU A 54 6.93 5.12 0.82
CA LEU A 54 6.19 4.84 2.04
C LEU A 54 4.79 5.46 2.01
N VAL A 55 4.70 6.76 1.73
CA VAL A 55 3.42 7.49 1.67
C VAL A 55 2.51 6.90 0.58
N LEU A 56 3.08 6.57 -0.58
CA LEU A 56 2.34 5.94 -1.67
C LEU A 56 1.81 4.57 -1.27
N GLY A 57 2.63 3.72 -0.65
CA GLY A 57 2.21 2.41 -0.16
C GLY A 57 1.07 2.52 0.86
N VAL A 58 1.20 3.42 1.84
CA VAL A 58 0.17 3.66 2.85
C VAL A 58 -1.14 4.17 2.22
N ALA A 59 -1.06 5.15 1.31
CA ALA A 59 -2.25 5.70 0.66
C ALA A 59 -2.97 4.65 -0.19
N LEU A 60 -2.23 3.89 -1.00
CA LEU A 60 -2.81 2.84 -1.85
C LEU A 60 -3.44 1.70 -1.04
N PHE A 61 -2.87 1.37 0.13
CA PHE A 61 -3.49 0.42 1.05
C PHE A 61 -4.78 0.98 1.68
N ARG A 62 -4.71 2.19 2.25
CA ARG A 62 -5.84 2.86 2.89
C ARG A 62 -7.03 3.00 1.93
N ASP A 63 -6.76 3.33 0.68
CA ASP A 63 -7.78 3.52 -0.36
C ASP A 63 -8.22 2.19 -1.00
N LYS A 64 -7.79 1.05 -0.44
CA LYS A 64 -8.11 -0.33 -0.86
C LYS A 64 -7.72 -0.66 -2.30
N LEU A 65 -6.74 0.05 -2.85
CA LEU A 65 -6.20 -0.19 -4.19
C LEU A 65 -5.12 -1.27 -4.20
N LEU A 66 -4.45 -1.51 -3.08
CA LEU A 66 -3.48 -2.57 -2.89
C LEU A 66 -3.77 -3.37 -1.61
N SER A 67 -3.43 -4.65 -1.62
CA SER A 67 -3.33 -5.44 -0.39
C SER A 67 -2.18 -4.91 0.49
N ILE A 68 -2.23 -5.18 1.79
CA ILE A 68 -1.17 -4.77 2.73
C ILE A 68 0.22 -5.32 2.32
N SER A 69 0.28 -6.53 1.76
CA SER A 69 1.53 -7.14 1.30
C SER A 69 2.07 -6.49 0.03
N ALA A 70 1.20 -6.06 -0.90
CA ALA A 70 1.62 -5.32 -2.08
C ALA A 70 2.04 -3.88 -1.72
N ALA A 71 1.32 -3.22 -0.82
CA ALA A 71 1.66 -1.91 -0.31
C ALA A 71 3.01 -1.91 0.44
N ALA A 72 3.31 -2.94 1.23
CA ALA A 72 4.61 -3.11 1.88
C ALA A 72 5.75 -3.16 0.86
N LYS A 73 5.56 -3.88 -0.27
CA LYS A 73 6.55 -3.93 -1.37
C LYS A 73 6.75 -2.55 -2.02
N VAL A 74 5.67 -1.82 -2.27
CA VAL A 74 5.75 -0.43 -2.81
C VAL A 74 6.51 0.48 -1.86
N ALA A 75 6.27 0.35 -0.55
CA ALA A 75 6.92 1.12 0.50
C ALA A 75 8.38 0.68 0.80
N GLY A 76 8.85 -0.42 0.21
CA GLY A 76 10.17 -0.99 0.53
C GLY A 76 10.27 -1.50 1.98
N LYS A 77 9.17 -1.97 2.56
CA LYS A 77 9.08 -2.44 3.95
C LYS A 77 8.76 -3.93 4.03
N SER A 78 9.19 -4.56 5.11
CA SER A 78 8.67 -5.89 5.46
C SER A 78 7.17 -5.80 5.79
N LEU A 79 6.47 -6.93 5.67
CA LEU A 79 5.04 -6.97 6.04
C LEU A 79 4.82 -6.57 7.50
N SER A 80 5.67 -7.03 8.42
CA SER A 80 5.56 -6.72 9.86
C SER A 80 5.78 -5.23 10.15
N GLU A 81 6.76 -4.59 9.51
CA GLU A 81 6.95 -3.13 9.61
C GLU A 81 5.73 -2.39 9.06
N MET A 82 5.22 -2.79 7.89
CA MET A 82 4.08 -2.12 7.27
C MET A 82 2.83 -2.20 8.16
N LEU A 83 2.56 -3.37 8.75
CA LEU A 83 1.47 -3.56 9.71
C LEU A 83 1.59 -2.62 10.91
N SER A 84 2.81 -2.48 11.44
CA SER A 84 3.09 -1.58 12.57
C SER A 84 2.87 -0.12 12.18
N ILE A 85 3.31 0.29 10.98
CA ILE A 85 3.15 1.66 10.47
C ILE A 85 1.67 2.01 10.30
N VAL A 86 0.89 1.18 9.60
CA VAL A 86 -0.52 1.47 9.36
C VAL A 86 -1.34 1.43 10.65
N SER A 87 -1.01 0.51 11.58
CA SER A 87 -1.62 0.44 12.90
C SER A 87 -1.34 1.70 13.73
N ALA A 88 -0.09 2.19 13.77
CA ALA A 88 0.26 3.44 14.45
C ALA A 88 -0.44 4.67 13.84
N MET A 89 -0.83 4.61 12.56
CA MET A 89 -1.62 5.63 11.88
C MET A 89 -3.14 5.47 12.06
N GLY A 90 -3.60 4.45 12.80
CA GLY A 90 -5.02 4.16 13.00
C GLY A 90 -5.73 3.65 11.74
N ILE A 91 -4.98 3.17 10.75
CA ILE A 91 -5.55 2.60 9.52
C ILE A 91 -5.87 1.12 9.81
N PRO A 92 -7.15 0.71 9.71
CA PRO A 92 -7.54 -0.67 9.99
C PRO A 92 -6.93 -1.62 8.94
N VAL A 93 -6.33 -2.71 9.42
CA VAL A 93 -5.75 -3.75 8.56
C VAL A 93 -6.81 -4.75 8.10
N VAL A 94 -7.84 -4.93 8.92
CA VAL A 94 -8.93 -5.88 8.71
C VAL A 94 -10.23 -5.09 8.67
N ASP A 95 -11.07 -5.40 7.69
CA ASP A 95 -12.40 -4.83 7.56
C ASP A 95 -13.37 -5.62 8.45
N TYR A 96 -13.47 -5.23 9.72
CA TYR A 96 -14.52 -5.73 10.59
C TYR A 96 -15.83 -4.99 10.32
N SER A 97 -16.93 -5.72 10.27
CA SER A 97 -18.23 -5.14 10.60
C SER A 97 -18.30 -4.79 12.08
N THR A 98 -19.16 -3.85 12.47
CA THR A 98 -19.36 -3.48 13.88
C THR A 98 -19.69 -4.71 14.73
N GLN A 99 -20.52 -5.62 14.20
CA GLN A 99 -20.93 -6.83 14.89
C GLN A 99 -19.76 -7.81 15.07
N GLU A 100 -18.91 -7.99 14.06
CA GLU A 100 -17.72 -8.84 14.19
C GLU A 100 -16.72 -8.26 15.19
N ALA A 101 -16.51 -6.95 15.18
CA ALA A 101 -15.63 -6.26 16.15
C ALA A 101 -16.14 -6.41 17.59
N GLU A 102 -17.44 -6.23 17.82
CA GLU A 102 -18.06 -6.44 19.14
C GLU A 102 -17.93 -7.89 19.60
N THR A 103 -18.16 -8.84 18.69
CA THR A 103 -18.07 -10.27 18.98
C THR A 103 -16.64 -10.67 19.37
N GLU A 104 -15.65 -10.19 18.63
CA GLU A 104 -14.24 -10.43 18.93
C GLU A 104 -13.82 -9.79 20.26
N ALA A 105 -14.25 -8.56 20.54
CA ALA A 105 -13.98 -7.89 21.82
C ALA A 105 -14.51 -8.69 23.01
N LEU A 106 -15.76 -9.16 22.94
CA LEU A 106 -16.37 -10.01 23.98
C LEU A 106 -15.61 -11.33 24.16
N MET A 107 -15.14 -11.93 23.06
CA MET A 107 -14.35 -13.16 23.11
C MET A 107 -13.00 -12.93 23.79
N ILE A 108 -12.32 -11.81 23.51
CA ILE A 108 -11.05 -11.44 24.13
C ILE A 108 -11.25 -11.20 25.64
N GLU A 109 -12.29 -10.47 26.05
CA GLU A 109 -12.59 -10.21 27.46
C GLU A 109 -12.79 -11.52 28.25
N LYS A 110 -13.54 -12.46 27.68
CA LYS A 110 -13.75 -13.78 28.30
C LYS A 110 -12.45 -14.55 28.47
N LEU A 111 -11.59 -14.58 27.44
CA LEU A 111 -10.30 -15.26 27.51
C LEU A 111 -9.37 -14.65 28.56
N VAL A 112 -9.38 -13.32 28.73
CA VAL A 112 -8.60 -12.62 29.76
C VAL A 112 -9.09 -13.02 31.16
N GLN A 113 -10.40 -13.08 31.38
CA GLN A 113 -10.96 -13.49 32.67
C GLN A 113 -10.61 -14.94 33.02
N GLU A 114 -10.77 -15.87 32.07
CA GLU A 114 -10.40 -17.27 32.27
C GLU A 114 -8.91 -17.45 32.63
N HIS A 115 -8.03 -16.64 32.02
CA HIS A 115 -6.61 -16.65 32.33
C HIS A 115 -6.31 -16.10 33.74
N GLN A 116 -7.00 -15.04 34.15
CA GLN A 116 -6.87 -14.48 35.51
C GLN A 116 -7.39 -15.41 36.59
N GLU A 117 -8.48 -16.14 36.35
CA GLU A 117 -9.01 -17.12 37.29
C GLU A 117 -8.08 -18.32 37.45
N LYS A 118 -7.55 -18.86 36.34
CA LYS A 118 -6.57 -19.95 36.38
C LYS A 118 -5.30 -19.58 37.13
N SER A 119 -4.73 -18.40 36.87
CA SER A 119 -3.52 -17.94 37.56
C SER A 119 -3.74 -17.72 39.07
N LYS A 120 -4.94 -17.32 39.50
CA LYS A 120 -5.28 -17.22 40.94
C LYS A 120 -5.42 -18.59 41.61
N LEU A 121 -5.94 -19.59 40.91
CA LEU A 121 -6.04 -20.97 41.39
C LEU A 121 -4.69 -21.67 41.50
N GLU A 122 -3.73 -21.36 40.62
CA GLU A 122 -2.37 -21.92 40.68
C GLU A 122 -1.47 -21.25 41.74
N ALA A 123 -1.83 -20.05 42.20
CA ALA A 123 -1.11 -19.31 43.23
C ALA A 123 -1.63 -19.56 44.66
N ALA A 124 -2.70 -20.35 44.82
CA ALA A 124 -3.33 -20.71 46.09
C ALA A 124 -2.99 -22.15 46.50
#